data_AF-A0AAV1LYE8-F1
#
_entry.id   AF-A0AAV1LYE8-F1
#
_cell.length_a   1.000
_cell.length_b   1.000
_cell.length_c   1.000
_cell.angle_alpha   90.00
_cell.angle_beta   90.00
_cell.angle_gamma   90.00
#
_symmetry.space_group_name_H-M   'P 1'
#
loop_
_entity.id
_entity.type
_entity.pdbx_description
1 polymer ?
#
loop_
_entity_poly.entity_id
_entity_poly.type
_entity_poly.pdbx_seq_one_letter_code
_entity_poly.pdbx_strand_id
1 'polypeptide(L)'
;MADKENRRKCFKCGRSPAVDNIKLFRFPKPAVKNILRCTLWAKYLFPAEEQYTSLAFQEKLHNEHRMLCEKHFNDGDFTDASKKKLLRTAVPYDTDKVSIIFPSYFVESQAGPSQFVAAKPQAGSSKIQH
;
A
#
# COMPACT_ATOMS: atom_id res chain seq x y z
N MET A 1 14.11 32.14 -8.83
CA MET A 1 14.77 30.82 -8.72
C MET A 1 13.65 29.82 -8.43
N ALA A 2 13.19 29.10 -9.45
CA ALA A 2 11.90 28.40 -9.43
C ALA A 2 11.87 27.20 -8.47
N ASP A 3 11.06 27.30 -7.42
CA ASP A 3 10.07 26.34 -6.93
C ASP A 3 10.30 24.84 -7.21
N LYS A 4 11.52 24.35 -6.96
CA LYS A 4 11.78 22.91 -6.82
C LYS A 4 11.43 22.41 -5.41
N GLU A 5 10.73 23.25 -4.65
CA GLU A 5 10.34 23.04 -3.28
C GLU A 5 9.04 22.24 -3.23
N ASN A 6 9.14 21.04 -2.68
CA ASN A 6 8.04 20.43 -1.95
C ASN A 6 6.80 19.88 -2.71
N ARG A 7 6.92 19.49 -3.99
CA ARG A 7 5.99 18.46 -4.55
C ARG A 7 6.26 17.04 -4.02
N ARG A 8 7.14 16.91 -3.03
CA ARG A 8 7.50 15.63 -2.44
C ARG A 8 6.31 15.14 -1.63
N LYS A 9 5.81 13.99 -2.02
CA LYS A 9 4.67 13.33 -1.39
C LYS A 9 5.09 11.97 -0.88
N CYS A 10 4.38 11.51 0.14
CA CYS A 10 4.53 10.14 0.61
C CYS A 10 4.24 9.18 -0.54
N PHE A 11 5.12 8.22 -0.80
CA PHE A 11 4.95 7.27 -1.90
C PHE A 11 3.70 6.40 -1.73
N LYS A 12 3.37 6.00 -0.49
CA LYS A 12 2.14 5.26 -0.19
C LYS A 12 0.91 6.15 -0.04
N CYS A 13 0.91 7.10 0.89
CA CYS A 13 -0.29 7.90 1.15
C CYS A 13 -0.58 9.02 0.13
N GLY A 14 0.38 9.40 -0.72
CA GLY A 14 0.23 10.55 -1.63
C GLY A 14 0.17 11.93 -0.96
N ARG A 15 0.19 11.98 0.39
CA ARG A 15 0.13 13.20 1.20
C ARG A 15 1.40 14.04 1.08
N SER A 16 1.25 15.36 1.15
CA SER A 16 2.36 16.32 1.12
C SER A 16 2.47 17.05 2.46
N PRO A 17 3.69 17.47 2.87
CA PRO A 17 3.89 18.26 4.08
C PRO A 17 3.11 19.59 4.05
N ALA A 18 2.95 20.15 2.84
CA ALA A 18 2.28 21.41 2.62
C ALA A 18 0.76 21.37 2.92
N VAL A 19 0.11 20.21 2.79
CA VAL A 19 -1.34 20.08 2.95
C VAL A 19 -1.70 19.45 4.29
N ASP A 20 -1.00 18.39 4.69
CA ASP A 20 -1.35 17.60 5.88
C ASP A 20 -0.50 17.93 7.12
N ASN A 21 0.43 18.89 7.06
CA ASN A 21 1.42 19.17 8.12
C ASN A 21 2.17 17.90 8.60
N ILE A 22 2.45 16.98 7.68
CA ILE A 22 3.16 15.73 7.95
C ILE A 22 4.67 15.87 7.72
N LYS A 23 5.45 15.07 8.46
CA LYS A 23 6.88 14.93 8.19
C LYS A 23 7.13 13.81 7.18
N LEU A 24 7.98 14.11 6.19
CA LEU A 24 8.44 13.15 5.20
C LEU A 24 9.90 12.77 5.48
N PHE A 25 10.15 11.46 5.44
CA PHE A 25 11.47 10.87 5.58
C PHE A 25 11.90 10.27 4.26
N ARG A 26 13.11 10.65 3.83
CA ARG A 26 13.72 10.12 2.61
C ARG A 26 14.17 8.68 2.84
N PHE A 27 14.10 7.88 1.78
CA PHE A 27 14.78 6.59 1.71
C PHE A 27 16.24 6.73 2.19
N PRO A 28 16.70 5.85 3.08
CA PRO A 28 18.05 5.94 3.63
C PRO A 28 19.12 5.68 2.57
N LYS A 29 20.28 6.35 2.69
CA LYS A 29 21.40 6.11 1.77
C LYS A 29 21.89 4.66 1.92
N PRO A 30 21.98 3.88 0.83
CA PRO A 30 22.55 2.54 0.86
C PRO A 30 24.02 2.65 1.28
N ALA A 31 24.36 1.95 2.34
CA ALA A 31 25.70 1.86 2.90
C ALA A 31 25.78 0.52 3.63
N VAL A 32 26.96 -0.08 3.75
CA VAL A 32 27.15 -1.42 4.34
C VAL A 32 26.43 -1.59 5.68
N LYS A 33 26.45 -0.55 6.54
CA LYS A 33 25.79 -0.54 7.85
C LYS A 33 24.26 -0.38 7.82
N ASN A 34 23.70 0.08 6.69
CA ASN A 34 22.28 0.38 6.50
C ASN A 34 21.60 -0.55 5.48
N ILE A 35 22.33 -1.50 4.88
CA ILE A 35 21.80 -2.41 3.85
C ILE A 35 20.53 -3.11 4.32
N LEU A 36 20.51 -3.62 5.55
CA LEU A 36 19.35 -4.32 6.10
C LEU A 36 18.12 -3.39 6.16
N ARG A 37 18.31 -2.16 6.67
CA ARG A 37 17.25 -1.15 6.70
C ARG A 37 16.77 -0.78 5.29
N CYS A 38 17.69 -0.58 4.34
CA CYS A 38 17.35 -0.24 2.96
C CYS A 38 16.56 -1.38 2.29
N THR A 39 16.93 -2.62 2.57
CA THR A 39 16.24 -3.82 2.07
C THR A 39 14.81 -3.89 2.59
N LEU A 40 14.61 -3.66 3.89
CA LEU A 40 13.27 -3.65 4.51
C LEU A 40 12.39 -2.52 3.96
N TRP A 41 12.96 -1.32 3.79
CA TRP A 41 12.25 -0.20 3.13
C TRP A 41 11.91 -0.52 1.67
N ALA A 42 12.82 -1.14 0.92
CA ALA A 42 12.61 -1.51 -0.47
C ALA A 42 11.48 -2.54 -0.60
N LYS A 43 11.49 -3.58 0.26
CA LYS A 43 10.44 -4.59 0.36
C LYS A 43 9.08 -3.97 0.67
N TYR A 44 9.05 -2.97 1.56
CA TYR A 44 7.82 -2.25 1.91
C TYR A 44 7.27 -1.41 0.75
N LEU A 45 8.15 -0.72 0.02
CA LEU A 45 7.74 0.14 -1.10
C LEU A 45 7.32 -0.67 -2.33
N PHE A 46 8.05 -1.74 -2.64
CA PHE A 46 7.92 -2.57 -3.83
C PHE A 46 7.91 -4.06 -3.45
N PRO A 47 6.79 -4.57 -2.89
CA PRO A 47 6.70 -5.97 -2.48
C PRO A 47 6.74 -6.96 -3.65
N ALA A 48 6.51 -6.49 -4.89
CA ALA A 48 6.55 -7.32 -6.11
C ALA A 48 7.94 -7.45 -6.73
N GLU A 49 8.93 -6.70 -6.25
CA GLU A 49 10.28 -6.68 -6.82
C GLU A 49 11.21 -7.61 -6.03
N GLU A 50 11.87 -8.55 -6.69
CA GLU A 50 12.79 -9.51 -6.03
C GLU A 50 14.19 -8.92 -5.77
N GLN A 51 14.49 -7.72 -6.31
CA GLN A 51 15.82 -7.09 -6.26
C GLN A 51 16.06 -6.19 -5.02
N TYR A 52 15.37 -6.47 -3.90
CA TYR A 52 15.45 -5.65 -2.68
C TYR A 52 16.86 -5.52 -2.09
N THR A 53 17.71 -6.53 -2.29
CA THR A 53 19.10 -6.57 -1.78
C THR A 53 20.10 -5.90 -2.74
N SER A 54 19.70 -5.58 -3.97
CA SER A 54 20.60 -5.00 -4.97
C SER A 54 20.94 -3.55 -4.62
N LEU A 55 22.23 -3.24 -4.52
CA LEU A 55 22.69 -1.88 -4.23
C LEU A 55 22.26 -0.89 -5.31
N ALA A 56 22.31 -1.29 -6.59
CA ALA A 56 21.86 -0.44 -7.70
C ALA A 56 20.37 -0.08 -7.57
N PHE A 57 19.54 -1.03 -7.12
CA PHE A 57 18.13 -0.78 -6.87
C PHE A 57 17.91 0.18 -5.70
N GLN A 58 18.63 -0.03 -4.58
CA GLN A 58 18.54 0.85 -3.41
C GLN A 58 19.05 2.28 -3.72
N GLU A 59 20.11 2.41 -4.52
CA GLU A 59 20.62 3.70 -4.97
C GLU A 59 19.61 4.41 -5.88
N LYS A 60 18.97 3.68 -6.79
CA LYS A 60 17.89 4.20 -7.62
C LYS A 60 16.75 4.74 -6.74
N LEU A 61 16.29 4.00 -5.73
CA LEU A 61 15.23 4.45 -4.81
C LEU A 61 15.61 5.73 -4.04
N HIS A 62 16.87 5.82 -3.59
CA HIS A 62 17.40 7.01 -2.94
C HIS A 62 17.45 8.22 -3.90
N ASN A 63 17.92 8.00 -5.13
CA ASN A 63 18.06 9.01 -6.17
C ASN A 63 16.70 9.50 -6.69
N GLU A 64 15.72 8.62 -6.80
CA GLU A 64 14.33 8.96 -7.11
C GLU A 64 13.63 9.75 -5.99
N HIS A 65 14.31 9.97 -4.86
CA HIS A 65 13.81 10.72 -3.72
C HIS A 65 12.47 10.16 -3.21
N ARG A 66 12.35 8.83 -3.17
CA ARG A 66 11.20 8.17 -2.55
C ARG A 66 11.14 8.54 -1.07
N MET A 67 9.98 9.04 -0.62
CA MET A 67 9.76 9.48 0.75
C MET A 67 8.54 8.80 1.35
N LEU A 68 8.60 8.56 2.67
CA LEU A 68 7.52 8.03 3.47
C LEU A 68 7.16 9.02 4.56
N CYS A 69 5.87 9.10 4.91
CA CYS A 69 5.41 9.97 5.99
C CYS A 69 5.61 9.32 7.36
N GLU A 70 5.61 10.15 8.41
CA GLU A 70 5.76 9.71 9.79
C GLU A 70 4.70 8.69 10.26
N LYS A 71 3.55 8.61 9.58
CA LYS A 71 2.47 7.66 9.91
C LYS A 71 2.84 6.20 9.64
N HIS A 72 3.84 5.96 8.79
CA HIS A 72 4.33 4.61 8.50
C HIS A 72 5.37 4.11 9.51
N PHE A 73 5.73 4.93 10.50
CA PHE A 73 6.75 4.64 11.50
C PHE A 73 6.17 4.80 12.91
N ASN A 74 6.79 4.15 13.89
CA ASN A 74 6.27 4.19 15.27
C ASN A 74 6.81 5.38 15.98
N ASP A 75 6.07 5.85 16.99
CA ASP A 75 6.57 6.91 17.85
C ASP A 75 7.90 6.50 18.52
N GLY A 76 8.09 5.19 18.78
CA GLY A 76 9.34 4.62 19.28
C GLY A 76 10.47 4.47 18.24
N ASP A 77 10.19 4.64 16.95
CA ASP A 77 11.20 4.60 15.87
C ASP A 77 11.88 5.96 15.65
N PHE A 78 11.43 7.00 16.35
CA PHE A 78 12.03 8.32 16.30
C PHE A 78 13.04 8.53 17.42
N THR A 79 14.12 9.26 17.13
CA THR A 79 15.13 9.62 18.15
C THR A 79 14.61 10.62 19.17
N ASP A 80 13.57 11.37 18.82
CA ASP A 80 13.05 12.50 19.57
C ASP A 80 11.53 12.50 19.54
N ALA A 81 10.89 12.96 20.62
CA ALA A 81 9.45 13.24 20.64
C ALA A 81 9.03 14.26 19.57
N SER A 82 9.97 15.10 19.12
CA SER A 82 9.77 16.02 18.01
C SER A 82 9.82 15.35 16.63
N LYS A 83 10.00 14.02 16.52
CA LYS A 83 10.02 13.24 15.26
C LYS A 83 10.91 13.84 14.18
N LYS A 84 12.06 14.42 14.57
CA LYS A 84 12.95 15.13 13.63
C LYS A 84 13.82 14.15 12.84
N LYS A 85 14.19 13.03 13.45
CA LYS A 85 15.05 11.99 12.85
C LYS A 85 14.53 10.60 13.20
N LEU A 86 14.71 9.68 12.27
CA LEU A 86 14.44 8.26 12.44
C LEU A 86 15.67 7.57 13.00
N LEU A 87 15.44 6.58 13.86
CA LEU A 87 16.47 5.68 14.36
C LEU A 87 17.12 4.87 13.22
N ARG A 88 18.31 4.34 13.49
CA ARG A 88 19.00 3.45 12.55
C ARG A 88 18.29 2.12 12.34
N THR A 89 17.46 1.72 13.30
CA THR A 89 16.63 0.50 13.26
C THR A 89 15.23 0.76 12.74
N ALA A 90 14.85 2.03 12.55
CA ALA A 90 13.51 2.41 12.12
C ALA A 90 13.20 1.87 10.72
N VAL A 91 12.14 1.06 10.66
CA VAL A 91 11.64 0.47 9.42
C VAL A 91 10.16 0.78 9.31
N PRO A 92 9.67 1.14 8.11
CA PRO A 92 8.26 1.34 7.91
C PRO A 92 7.57 -0.01 8.03
N TYR A 93 6.35 0.01 8.56
CA TYR A 93 5.52 -1.17 8.68
C TYR A 93 4.16 -0.90 8.03
N ASP A 94 3.57 -1.97 7.50
CA ASP A 94 2.24 -1.94 6.92
C ASP A 94 1.22 -1.62 8.00
N THR A 95 0.89 -0.34 8.11
CA THR A 95 -0.30 0.14 8.82
C THR A 95 -1.52 0.17 7.91
N ASP A 96 -1.36 -0.26 6.65
CA ASP A 96 -2.44 -0.32 5.68
C ASP A 96 -3.51 -1.32 6.16
N LYS A 97 -4.52 -0.77 6.86
CA LYS A 97 -5.90 -1.12 6.62
C LYS A 97 -6.09 -1.02 5.11
N VAL A 98 -6.02 -2.17 4.44
CA VAL A 98 -6.29 -2.32 3.02
C VAL A 98 -7.69 -1.77 2.78
N SER A 99 -7.82 -0.49 2.40
CA SER A 99 -9.01 -0.05 1.69
C SER A 99 -8.86 -0.65 0.31
N ILE A 100 -9.33 -1.88 0.17
CA ILE A 100 -9.61 -2.54 -1.09
C ILE A 100 -10.63 -1.65 -1.80
N ILE A 101 -10.15 -0.64 -2.52
CA ILE A 101 -10.95 -0.01 -3.54
C ILE A 101 -10.91 -1.02 -4.67
N PHE A 102 -11.89 -1.93 -4.68
CA PHE A 102 -12.16 -2.76 -5.84
C PHE A 102 -12.38 -1.81 -7.03
N PRO A 103 -11.56 -1.85 -8.08
CA PRO A 103 -11.89 -1.15 -9.31
C PRO A 103 -13.22 -1.69 -9.82
N SER A 104 -14.23 -0.82 -9.93
CA SER A 104 -15.59 -1.15 -10.40
C SER A 104 -15.66 -1.55 -11.89
N TYR A 105 -14.55 -1.95 -12.51
CA TYR A 105 -14.44 -2.25 -13.93
C TYR A 105 -13.98 -3.69 -14.23
N PHE A 106 -13.91 -4.60 -13.25
CA PHE A 106 -13.74 -6.02 -13.58
C PHE A 106 -15.06 -6.55 -14.18
N VAL A 107 -15.20 -6.30 -15.47
CA VAL A 107 -16.14 -6.91 -16.40
C VAL A 107 -15.90 -8.41 -16.40
N GLU A 108 -16.90 -9.18 -15.99
CA GLU A 108 -17.00 -10.57 -16.39
C GLU A 108 -18.06 -10.69 -17.49
N SER A 109 -17.58 -10.60 -18.73
CA SER A 109 -18.26 -11.10 -19.91
C SER A 109 -18.13 -12.62 -19.92
N GLN A 110 -19.22 -13.35 -19.73
CA GLN A 110 -19.65 -14.54 -20.50
C GLN A 110 -20.74 -15.33 -19.77
N ALA A 111 -21.93 -15.40 -20.35
CA ALA A 111 -22.60 -16.65 -20.76
C ALA A 111 -23.92 -16.31 -21.49
N GLY A 112 -24.12 -16.90 -22.66
CA GLY A 112 -25.16 -16.55 -23.62
C GLY A 112 -26.60 -16.93 -23.25
N PRO A 113 -27.53 -16.73 -24.20
CA PRO A 113 -28.96 -16.94 -23.99
C PRO A 113 -29.31 -18.42 -24.19
N SER A 114 -29.96 -19.04 -23.20
CA SER A 114 -30.64 -20.31 -23.43
C SER A 114 -31.98 -20.31 -22.71
N GLN A 115 -33.02 -20.11 -23.51
CA GLN A 115 -34.40 -20.35 -23.18
C GLN A 115 -34.57 -21.81 -22.75
N PHE A 116 -35.13 -22.08 -21.58
CA PHE A 116 -36.00 -23.25 -21.44
C PHE A 116 -37.21 -22.92 -20.55
N VAL A 117 -38.32 -23.36 -21.10
CA VAL A 117 -39.74 -23.19 -20.78
C VAL A 117 -40.19 -23.95 -19.54
N ALA A 118 -41.28 -23.44 -18.94
CA ALA A 118 -42.35 -24.16 -18.21
C ALA A 118 -41.95 -24.91 -16.91
N ALA A 119 -42.77 -25.07 -15.88
CA ALA A 119 -44.23 -25.12 -15.80
C ALA A 119 -44.70 -24.90 -14.34
N LYS A 120 -45.86 -24.25 -14.16
CA LYS A 120 -46.84 -24.55 -13.08
C LYS A 120 -47.36 -26.00 -13.32
N PRO A 121 -47.87 -26.78 -12.34
CA PRO A 121 -49.03 -26.38 -11.53
C PRO A 121 -49.28 -27.09 -10.15
N GLN A 122 -50.27 -26.55 -9.44
CA GLN A 122 -51.39 -27.18 -8.71
C GLN A 122 -51.20 -28.32 -7.67
N ALA A 123 -51.72 -28.00 -6.47
CA ALA A 123 -52.79 -28.67 -5.70
C ALA A 123 -52.75 -30.20 -5.47
N GLY A 124 -52.73 -30.58 -4.19
CA GLY A 124 -53.12 -31.89 -3.71
C GLY A 124 -53.90 -31.77 -2.40
N SER A 125 -55.23 -31.89 -2.50
CA SER A 125 -56.15 -32.05 -1.36
C SER A 125 -56.28 -33.53 -0.97
N SER A 126 -56.39 -33.74 0.34
CA SER A 126 -57.26 -34.70 1.04
C SER A 126 -57.11 -36.22 0.83
N LYS A 127 -56.80 -36.92 1.93
CA LYS A 127 -57.66 -37.87 2.67
C LYS A 127 -56.80 -38.94 3.35
N ILE A 128 -56.91 -39.07 4.67
CA ILE A 128 -56.54 -40.28 5.39
C ILE A 128 -57.77 -40.69 6.21
N GLN A 129 -58.29 -41.87 5.88
CA GLN A 129 -59.26 -42.63 6.65
C GLN A 129 -58.55 -43.31 7.82
N HIS A 130 -59.16 -43.31 9.00
CA HIS A 130 -59.50 -44.50 9.79
C HIS A 130 -60.34 -44.08 10.99
#